data_AF-A0A2E1V2Y7-F1
#
_entry.id   AF-A0A2E1V2Y7-F1
#
_cell.length_a   1.000
_cell.length_b   1.000
_cell.length_c   1.000
_cell.angle_alpha   90.00
_cell.angle_beta   90.00
_cell.angle_gamma   90.00
#
_symmetry.space_group_name_H-M   'P 1'
#
loop_
_entity.id
_entity.type
_entity.pdbx_description
1 polymer ?
#
loop_
_entity_poly.entity_id
_entity_poly.type
_entity_poly.pdbx_seq_one_letter_code
_entity_poly.pdbx_strand_id
1 'polypeptide(L)' 'EPFTGSSYDQDLPHLPRSWEEALSLFEHSDGIAQTFGADFRRAVVAAKRQEIGTFAEKVTAFEIETYRDDV' A
#
# COMPACT_ATOMS: atom_id res chain seq x y z
N GLU A 1 -7.67 8.43 -22.75
CA GLU A 1 -8.01 9.84 -23.00
C GLU A 1 -7.92 10.60 -21.69
N PRO A 2 -7.57 11.89 -21.68
CA PRO A 2 -7.68 12.71 -20.47
C PRO A 2 -9.14 12.78 -20.04
N PHE A 3 -9.42 12.61 -18.75
CA PHE A 3 -10.76 12.82 -18.20
C PHE A 3 -10.93 14.30 -17.79
N THR A 4 -12.17 14.78 -17.77
CA THR A 4 -12.52 16.15 -17.39
C THR A 4 -13.42 16.16 -16.16
N GLY A 5 -13.34 17.19 -15.34
CA GLY A 5 -14.15 17.33 -14.12
C GLY A 5 -13.49 16.75 -12.87
N SER A 6 -14.24 16.69 -11.77
CA SER A 6 -13.78 16.24 -10.47
C SER A 6 -13.65 14.72 -10.44
N SER A 7 -12.54 14.21 -9.91
CA SER A 7 -12.31 12.77 -9.72
C SER A 7 -13.12 12.17 -8.57
N TYR A 8 -13.68 12.99 -7.67
CA TYR A 8 -14.53 12.53 -6.57
C TYR A 8 -15.93 12.14 -7.04
N ASP A 9 -16.35 12.64 -8.21
CA ASP A 9 -17.69 12.44 -8.76
C ASP A 9 -17.73 11.39 -9.88
N GLN A 10 -16.62 10.68 -10.09
CA GLN A 10 -16.42 9.76 -11.21
C GLN A 10 -15.92 8.39 -10.73
N ASP A 11 -16.41 7.32 -11.37
CA ASP A 11 -15.97 5.96 -11.13
C ASP A 11 -14.72 5.65 -11.96
N LEU A 12 -13.58 6.13 -11.48
CA LEU A 12 -12.26 5.94 -12.11
C LEU A 12 -11.48 4.82 -11.41
N PRO A 13 -10.55 4.14 -12.11
CA PRO A 13 -9.64 3.20 -11.48
C PRO A 13 -8.93 3.86 -10.28
N HIS A 14 -9.03 3.22 -9.13
CA HIS A 14 -8.42 3.71 -7.91
C HIS A 14 -6.96 3.30 -7.81
N LEU A 15 -6.19 4.13 -7.10
CA LEU A 15 -4.90 3.69 -6.58
C LEU A 15 -5.12 2.58 -5.51
N PRO A 16 -4.11 1.75 -5.28
CA PRO A 16 -4.12 0.78 -4.19
C PRO A 16 -4.49 1.45 -2.87
N ARG A 17 -5.37 0.79 -2.10
CA ARG A 17 -5.90 1.35 -0.85
C ARG A 17 -5.09 0.95 0.36
N SER A 18 -4.19 -0.02 0.20
CA SER A 18 -3.28 -0.47 1.25
C SER A 18 -1.84 -0.53 0.75
N TRP A 19 -0.92 -0.50 1.71
CA TRP A 19 0.50 -0.62 1.42
C TRP A 19 0.84 -2.01 0.86
N GLU A 20 0.19 -3.06 1.37
CA GLU A 20 0.32 -4.44 0.91
C GLU A 20 -0.09 -4.59 -0.55
N GLU A 21 -1.22 -3.97 -0.93
CA GLU A 21 -1.71 -3.99 -2.31
C GLU A 21 -0.73 -3.27 -3.25
N ALA A 22 -0.26 -2.09 -2.86
CA ALA A 22 0.75 -1.35 -3.63
C ALA A 22 2.06 -2.15 -3.77
N LEU A 23 2.50 -2.80 -2.69
CA LEU A 23 3.73 -3.59 -2.69
C LEU A 23 3.61 -4.84 -3.57
N SER A 24 2.44 -5.47 -3.58
CA SER A 24 2.14 -6.60 -4.46
C SER A 24 2.22 -6.20 -5.94
N LEU A 25 1.62 -5.06 -6.31
CA LEU A 25 1.71 -4.54 -7.69
C LEU A 25 3.15 -4.18 -8.07
N PHE A 26 3.92 -3.61 -7.14
CA PHE A 26 5.33 -3.29 -7.36
C PHE A 26 6.19 -4.55 -7.59
N GLU A 27 5.99 -5.61 -6.79
CA GLU A 27 6.73 -6.86 -6.90
C GLU A 27 6.50 -7.57 -8.25
N HIS A 28 5.27 -7.50 -8.76
CA HIS A 28 4.87 -8.14 -10.02
C HIS A 28 5.01 -7.22 -11.25
N SER A 29 5.53 -6.00 -11.08
CA SER A 29 5.72 -5.08 -12.20
C SER A 29 6.99 -5.42 -12.99
N ASP A 30 6.79 -5.81 -14.26
CA ASP A 30 7.89 -6.00 -15.21
C ASP A 30 8.58 -4.68 -15.56
N GLY A 31 7.84 -3.57 -15.65
CA GLY A 31 8.39 -2.25 -15.95
C GLY A 31 9.35 -1.76 -14.87
N ILE A 32 9.02 -2.00 -13.59
CA ILE A 32 9.91 -1.71 -12.46
C ILE A 32 11.16 -2.58 -12.51
N ALA A 33 11.02 -3.90 -12.76
CA ALA A 33 12.19 -4.77 -12.84
C ALA A 33 13.11 -4.44 -14.02
N GLN A 34 12.56 -4.04 -15.17
CA GLN A 34 13.35 -3.63 -16.33
C GLN A 34 14.05 -2.29 -16.09
N THR A 35 13.40 -1.36 -15.38
CA THR A 35 13.93 -0.01 -15.14
C THR A 35 15.00 0.02 -14.04
N PHE A 36 14.76 -0.71 -12.94
CA PHE A 36 15.61 -0.66 -11.75
C PHE A 36 16.44 -1.93 -11.51
N GLY A 37 16.15 -3.00 -12.25
CA GLY A 37 16.75 -4.31 -12.05
C GLY A 37 15.99 -5.17 -11.04
N ALA A 38 16.04 -6.49 -11.26
CA ALA A 38 15.36 -7.46 -10.41
C ALA A 38 15.88 -7.45 -8.97
N ASP A 39 17.17 -7.21 -8.76
CA ASP A 39 17.81 -7.24 -7.44
C ASP A 39 17.33 -6.07 -6.57
N PHE A 40 17.25 -4.87 -7.16
CA PHE A 40 16.69 -3.70 -6.48
C PHE A 40 15.23 -3.94 -6.10
N ARG A 41 14.40 -4.42 -7.04
CA ARG A 41 12.99 -4.73 -6.76
C ARG A 41 12.87 -5.71 -5.59
N ARG A 42 13.66 -6.79 -5.58
CA ARG A 42 13.66 -7.77 -4.46
C ARG A 42 14.05 -7.14 -3.13
N ALA A 43 15.10 -6.32 -3.10
CA ALA A 43 15.55 -5.67 -1.88
C ALA A 43 14.50 -4.71 -1.30
N VAL A 44 13.89 -3.88 -2.16
CA VAL A 44 12.80 -2.97 -1.76
C VAL A 44 11.61 -3.75 -1.22
N VAL A 45 11.19 -4.81 -1.91
CA VAL A 45 10.05 -5.64 -1.47
C VAL A 45 10.31 -6.26 -0.11
N ALA A 46 11.51 -6.80 0.13
CA ALA A 46 11.86 -7.38 1.42
C ALA A 46 11.81 -6.34 2.56
N ALA A 47 12.42 -5.16 2.35
CA ALA A 47 12.42 -4.09 3.34
C ALA A 47 10.99 -3.61 3.66
N LYS A 48 10.17 -3.39 2.63
CA LYS A 48 8.80 -2.90 2.80
C LYS A 48 7.88 -3.91 3.48
N ARG A 49 8.05 -5.21 3.22
CA ARG A 49 7.35 -6.25 3.99
C ARG A 49 7.68 -6.20 5.47
N GLN A 50 8.95 -6.00 5.82
CA GLN A 50 9.35 -5.86 7.21
C GLN A 50 8.72 -4.61 7.84
N GLU A 51 8.76 -3.46 7.17
CA GLU A 51 8.15 -2.21 7.66
C GLU A 51 6.64 -2.37 7.92
N ILE A 52 5.91 -3.02 6.99
CA ILE A 52 4.49 -3.33 7.14
C ILE A 52 4.25 -4.20 8.38
N GLY A 53 5.03 -5.27 8.55
CA GLY A 53 4.93 -6.14 9.73
C GLY A 53 5.14 -5.36 11.03
N THR A 54 6.18 -4.54 11.11
CA THR A 54 6.44 -3.70 12.29
C THR A 54 5.33 -2.66 12.52
N PHE A 55 4.70 -2.15 11.47
CA PHE A 55 3.56 -1.24 11.62
C PHE A 55 2.34 -1.97 12.22
N ALA A 56 2.05 -3.18 11.73
CA ALA A 56 0.91 -3.98 12.19
C ALA A 56 1.03 -4.45 13.66
N GLU A 57 2.22 -4.42 14.25
CA GLU A 57 2.42 -4.70 15.68
C GLU A 57 1.82 -3.63 16.61
N LYS A 58 1.47 -2.45 16.06
CA LYS A 58 0.94 -1.33 16.85
C LYS A 58 -0.58 -1.30 16.80
N VAL A 59 -1.21 -1.42 17.96
CA VAL A 59 -2.62 -1.06 18.12
C VAL A 59 -2.74 0.46 18.17
N THR A 60 -3.57 1.02 17.29
CA THR A 60 -3.78 2.47 17.21
C THR A 60 -4.64 2.98 18.36
N ALA A 61 -4.53 4.27 18.67
CA ALA A 61 -5.39 4.89 19.69
C ALA A 61 -6.88 4.75 19.35
N PHE A 62 -7.24 4.88 18.06
CA PHE A 62 -8.61 4.70 17.59
C PHE A 62 -9.13 3.28 17.83
N GLU A 63 -8.32 2.24 17.56
CA GLU A 63 -8.70 0.86 17.85
C GLU A 63 -8.86 0.62 19.36
N ILE A 64 -7.97 1.17 20.19
CA ILE A 64 -8.11 1.10 21.64
C ILE A 64 -9.41 1.78 22.08
N GLU A 65 -9.68 3.01 21.63
CA GLU A 65 -10.90 3.75 21.98
C GLU A 65 -12.18 3.07 21.48
N THR A 66 -12.14 2.42 20.32
CA THR A 66 -13.29 1.77 19.72
C THR A 66 -13.61 0.42 20.37
N TYR A 67 -12.58 -0.33 20.80
CA TYR A 67 -12.76 -1.71 21.29
C TYR A 67 -12.57 -1.87 22.80
N ARG A 68 -12.04 -0.87 23.50
CA ARG A 68 -11.97 -0.84 24.96
C ARG A 68 -13.17 -0.06 25.49
N ASP A 69 -14.35 -0.68 25.45
CA ASP A 69 -15.45 -0.26 26.32
C ASP A 69 -15.00 -0.43 27.78
N ASP A 70 -15.19 0.60 28.61
CA ASP A 70 -14.97 0.53 30.05
C ASP A 70 -15.81 -0.62 30.64
N VAL A 71 -15.16 -1.72 31.03
CA VAL A 71 -15.74 -2.77 31.89
C VAL A 71 -15.63 -2.34 33.34
#